data_AF-A0A918BGU8-F1
#
_entry.id   AF-A0A918BGU8-F1
#
_cell.length_a   1.000
_cell.length_b   1.000
_cell.length_c   1.000
_cell.angle_alpha   90.00
_cell.angle_beta   90.00
_cell.angle_gamma   90.00
#
_symmetry.space_group_name_H-M   'P 1'
#
loop_
_entity.id
_entity.type
_entity.pdbx_description
1 polymer ?
#
loop_
_entity_poly.entity_id
_entity_poly.type
_entity_poly.pdbx_seq_one_letter_code
_entity_poly.pdbx_strand_id
1 'polypeptide(L)'
;MRLPATAAHPPGPAAPDGRRTAPLTPTSPKDTMHDHDTSKRLASYADVLAGELPDSWTSSHLPADAKDDLAELADRIWDLDLVAASLAEHPLQQAAVLSRQDGAQLVLLDRHDERDGFLIAAVAPHALPDEAFRGVPEPNGIALADDPFLSAEQVTGDLLARYDAALAQVRHNALGGGIQPSQPDRVVLTWQPDGSIATATADDRATAVLMAHGFVQDPQSGIYRLSGDDTQAQARALREIGPRLDALGIGTALQHPAGRTAPTTAASVPPVPAGPRTPATRSR
;
A
#
# COMPACT_ATOMS: atom_id res chain seq x y z
N MET A 1 56.77 -9.08 -75.05
CA MET A 1 57.91 -9.84 -74.47
C MET A 1 57.42 -10.52 -73.20
N ARG A 2 57.35 -11.86 -73.22
CA ARG A 2 57.14 -12.86 -72.13
C ARG A 2 55.95 -12.73 -71.14
N LEU A 3 55.03 -13.70 -71.30
CA LEU A 3 54.00 -14.34 -70.42
C LEU A 3 54.60 -15.06 -69.18
N PRO A 4 53.86 -15.86 -68.34
CA PRO A 4 52.45 -15.85 -67.85
C PRO A 4 52.30 -16.25 -66.33
N ALA A 5 51.06 -16.38 -65.83
CA ALA A 5 50.51 -17.53 -65.05
C ALA A 5 49.24 -17.09 -64.26
N THR A 6 48.17 -17.84 -64.03
CA THR A 6 47.55 -19.08 -64.52
C THR A 6 46.13 -19.06 -63.97
N ALA A 7 45.13 -19.49 -64.75
CA ALA A 7 43.74 -19.61 -64.34
C ALA A 7 43.39 -21.06 -63.94
N ALA A 8 42.56 -21.22 -62.90
CA ALA A 8 41.65 -22.35 -62.59
C ALA A 8 40.86 -21.91 -61.32
N HIS A 9 39.57 -22.12 -61.08
CA HIS A 9 38.48 -22.92 -61.64
C HIS A 9 37.18 -22.34 -61.03
N PRO A 10 35.99 -22.43 -61.68
CA PRO A 10 34.73 -21.99 -61.07
C PRO A 10 34.00 -23.14 -60.34
N PRO A 11 33.25 -22.90 -59.24
CA PRO A 11 32.25 -23.86 -58.78
C PRO A 11 30.87 -23.55 -59.40
N GLY A 12 30.36 -24.52 -60.16
CA GLY A 12 28.96 -24.63 -60.55
C GLY A 12 28.06 -25.17 -59.43
N PRO A 13 26.73 -25.26 -59.65
CA PRO A 13 25.72 -25.05 -58.62
C PRO A 13 25.03 -26.33 -58.08
N ALA A 14 24.29 -26.10 -57.00
CA ALA A 14 23.10 -26.81 -56.53
C ALA A 14 23.24 -28.22 -55.90
N ALA A 15 22.95 -28.28 -54.60
CA ALA A 15 22.27 -29.40 -53.96
C ALA A 15 21.10 -28.83 -53.12
N PRO A 16 19.88 -29.38 -53.21
CA PRO A 16 18.73 -28.88 -52.45
C PRO A 16 18.54 -29.62 -51.13
N ASP A 17 17.84 -28.92 -50.24
CA ASP A 17 16.96 -29.40 -49.19
C ASP A 17 17.54 -30.25 -48.05
N GLY A 18 17.67 -29.58 -46.91
CA GLY A 18 17.77 -30.19 -45.59
C GLY A 18 17.03 -29.30 -44.60
N ARG A 19 15.69 -29.28 -44.66
CA ARG A 19 14.84 -28.77 -43.58
C ARG A 19 15.22 -29.50 -42.28
N ARG A 20 16.03 -28.87 -41.44
CA ARG A 20 16.07 -29.16 -40.01
C ARG A 20 14.85 -28.49 -39.39
N THR A 21 13.78 -29.27 -39.28
CA THR A 21 12.78 -29.05 -38.24
C THR A 21 13.49 -29.11 -36.90
N ALA A 22 13.44 -28.01 -36.15
CA ALA A 22 13.77 -28.02 -34.74
C ALA A 22 12.87 -29.06 -34.04
N PRO A 23 13.39 -29.91 -33.14
CA PRO A 23 12.54 -30.75 -32.33
C PRO A 23 11.79 -29.85 -31.35
N LEU A 24 10.47 -29.72 -31.54
CA LEU A 24 9.56 -29.40 -30.45
C LEU A 24 9.65 -30.57 -29.47
N THR A 25 10.37 -30.38 -28.37
CA THR A 25 10.32 -31.31 -27.24
C THR A 25 8.86 -31.38 -26.78
N PRO A 26 8.22 -32.56 -26.81
CA PRO A 26 6.93 -32.71 -26.15
C PRO A 26 7.17 -32.60 -24.64
N THR A 27 6.58 -31.58 -24.01
CA THR A 27 6.39 -31.56 -22.56
C THR A 27 5.76 -32.89 -22.16
N SER A 28 6.39 -33.63 -21.25
CA SER A 28 5.89 -34.94 -20.87
C SER A 28 4.50 -34.78 -20.25
N PRO A 29 3.53 -35.66 -20.54
CA PRO A 29 2.19 -35.61 -19.95
C PRO A 29 2.22 -35.71 -18.42
N LYS A 30 3.32 -36.23 -17.84
CA LYS A 30 3.54 -36.28 -16.40
C LYS A 30 3.83 -34.91 -15.78
N ASP A 31 4.53 -34.02 -16.51
CA ASP A 31 4.87 -32.67 -16.04
C ASP A 31 3.62 -31.78 -16.10
N THR A 32 2.85 -31.85 -17.20
CA THR A 32 1.59 -31.10 -17.35
C THR A 32 0.51 -31.51 -16.33
N MET A 33 0.48 -32.79 -15.95
CA MET A 33 -0.47 -33.27 -14.95
C MET A 33 -0.09 -32.79 -13.53
N HIS A 34 1.21 -32.72 -13.23
CA HIS A 34 1.69 -32.20 -11.94
C HIS A 34 1.39 -30.71 -11.78
N ASP A 35 1.61 -29.90 -12.81
CA ASP A 35 1.34 -28.47 -12.79
C ASP A 35 -0.16 -28.16 -12.59
N HIS A 36 -1.03 -28.95 -13.23
CA HIS A 36 -2.48 -28.79 -13.10
C HIS A 36 -3.00 -29.17 -11.71
N ASP A 37 -2.43 -30.19 -11.09
CA ASP A 37 -2.81 -30.63 -9.74
C ASP A 37 -2.33 -29.62 -8.68
N THR A 38 -1.11 -29.07 -8.83
CA THR A 38 -0.59 -28.01 -7.95
C THR A 38 -1.39 -26.73 -8.08
N SER A 39 -1.72 -26.31 -9.31
CA SER A 39 -2.54 -25.12 -9.56
C SER A 39 -3.94 -25.22 -8.93
N LYS A 40 -4.59 -26.37 -9.05
CA LYS A 40 -5.87 -26.63 -8.36
C LYS A 40 -5.74 -26.64 -6.85
N ARG A 41 -4.64 -27.19 -6.31
CA ARG A 41 -4.37 -27.22 -4.87
C ARG A 41 -4.25 -25.79 -4.34
N LEU A 42 -3.45 -24.95 -4.99
CA LEU A 42 -3.25 -23.54 -4.64
C LEU A 42 -4.57 -22.77 -4.66
N ALA A 43 -5.34 -22.86 -5.75
CA ALA A 43 -6.62 -22.17 -5.87
C ALA A 43 -7.64 -22.63 -4.81
N SER A 44 -7.77 -23.94 -4.60
CA SER A 44 -8.71 -24.49 -3.60
C SER A 44 -8.32 -24.08 -2.17
N TYR A 45 -7.04 -24.08 -1.87
CA TYR A 45 -6.53 -23.65 -0.57
C TYR A 45 -6.81 -22.16 -0.33
N ALA A 46 -6.54 -21.33 -1.34
CA ALA A 46 -6.79 -19.89 -1.28
C ALA A 46 -8.27 -19.56 -1.10
N ASP A 47 -9.17 -20.29 -1.77
CA ASP A 47 -10.62 -20.13 -1.62
C ASP A 47 -11.09 -20.40 -0.18
N VAL A 48 -10.61 -21.49 0.44
CA VAL A 48 -10.94 -21.80 1.83
C VAL A 48 -10.36 -20.76 2.77
N LEU A 49 -9.08 -20.40 2.59
CA LEU A 49 -8.42 -19.41 3.42
C LEU A 49 -9.15 -18.05 3.36
N ALA A 50 -9.53 -17.58 2.18
CA ALA A 50 -10.29 -16.33 2.01
C ALA A 50 -11.62 -16.33 2.76
N GLY A 51 -12.30 -17.47 2.83
CA GLY A 51 -13.56 -17.62 3.57
C GLY A 51 -13.40 -17.61 5.09
N GLU A 52 -12.22 -17.94 5.60
CA GLU A 52 -11.93 -18.05 7.04
C GLU A 52 -11.24 -16.81 7.62
N LEU A 53 -10.64 -15.96 6.78
CA LEU A 53 -10.06 -14.70 7.23
C LEU A 53 -11.14 -13.72 7.74
N PRO A 54 -10.81 -12.86 8.71
CA PRO A 54 -11.71 -11.79 9.14
C PRO A 54 -11.96 -10.80 8.01
N ASP A 55 -13.12 -10.15 8.04
CA ASP A 55 -13.64 -9.30 6.94
C ASP A 55 -13.99 -10.11 5.68
N SER A 56 -14.40 -9.41 4.61
CA SER A 56 -14.77 -10.05 3.34
C SER A 56 -13.57 -10.10 2.39
N TRP A 57 -12.82 -11.21 2.42
CA TRP A 57 -11.77 -11.50 1.45
C TRP A 57 -12.31 -12.31 0.27
N THR A 58 -11.79 -12.03 -0.92
CA THR A 58 -12.06 -12.80 -2.14
C THR A 58 -10.77 -13.28 -2.77
N SER A 59 -10.75 -14.49 -3.29
CA SER A 59 -9.61 -15.10 -3.97
C SER A 59 -9.70 -14.95 -5.50
N SER A 60 -8.53 -14.80 -6.13
CA SER A 60 -8.37 -14.91 -7.58
C SER A 60 -7.05 -15.60 -7.90
N HIS A 61 -7.07 -16.60 -8.78
CA HIS A 61 -5.88 -17.35 -9.19
C HIS A 61 -5.22 -16.74 -10.43
N LEU A 62 -3.91 -16.55 -10.38
CA LEU A 62 -3.05 -16.14 -11.48
C LEU A 62 -2.25 -17.35 -12.00
N PRO A 63 -2.59 -17.88 -13.18
CA PRO A 63 -1.92 -19.03 -13.77
C PRO A 63 -0.55 -18.66 -14.40
N ALA A 64 0.25 -19.68 -14.73
CA ALA A 64 1.61 -19.51 -15.24
C ALA A 64 1.75 -18.83 -16.61
N ASP A 65 0.66 -18.74 -17.37
CA ASP A 65 0.60 -17.98 -18.61
C ASP A 65 0.41 -16.46 -18.40
N ALA A 66 -0.03 -16.03 -17.21
CA ALA A 66 -0.19 -14.62 -16.82
C ALA A 66 1.15 -13.95 -16.43
N LYS A 67 2.16 -14.06 -17.30
CA LYS A 67 3.56 -13.69 -16.96
C LYS A 67 3.74 -12.24 -16.55
N ASP A 68 3.09 -11.31 -17.25
CA ASP A 68 3.21 -9.88 -16.97
C ASP A 68 2.56 -9.54 -15.62
N ASP A 69 1.41 -10.14 -15.32
CA ASP A 69 0.70 -9.98 -14.04
C ASP A 69 1.49 -10.59 -12.88
N LEU A 70 2.13 -11.74 -13.09
CA LEU A 70 2.99 -12.38 -12.09
C LEU A 70 4.26 -11.56 -11.82
N ALA A 71 4.84 -10.93 -12.85
CA ALA A 71 5.99 -10.04 -12.68
C ALA A 71 5.61 -8.77 -11.91
N GLU A 72 4.50 -8.12 -12.27
CA GLU A 72 3.98 -6.96 -11.52
C GLU A 72 3.66 -7.33 -10.07
N LEU A 73 3.04 -8.49 -9.85
CA LEU A 73 2.73 -8.97 -8.51
C LEU A 73 4.01 -9.20 -7.69
N ALA A 74 5.01 -9.85 -8.27
CA ALA A 74 6.28 -10.14 -7.60
C ALA A 74 6.99 -8.86 -7.14
N ASP A 75 7.02 -7.82 -7.98
CA ASP A 75 7.60 -6.50 -7.65
C ASP A 75 6.87 -5.79 -6.49
N ARG A 76 5.60 -6.15 -6.26
CA ARG A 76 4.75 -5.56 -5.23
C ARG A 76 4.67 -6.39 -3.94
N ILE A 77 5.31 -7.55 -3.88
CA ILE A 77 5.34 -8.36 -2.65
C ILE A 77 6.08 -7.58 -1.57
N TRP A 78 5.40 -7.33 -0.46
CA TRP A 78 5.91 -6.50 0.63
C TRP A 78 6.60 -7.37 1.70
N ASP A 79 7.75 -7.91 1.32
CA ASP A 79 8.58 -8.81 2.10
C ASP A 79 10.06 -8.59 1.79
N LEU A 80 10.92 -8.65 2.80
CA LEU A 80 12.39 -8.65 2.66
C LEU A 80 13.05 -9.86 3.33
N ASP A 81 12.29 -10.90 3.63
CA ASP A 81 12.73 -12.06 4.40
C ASP A 81 12.38 -13.38 3.67
N LEU A 82 11.45 -14.16 4.21
CA LEU A 82 11.16 -15.52 3.77
C LEU A 82 10.71 -15.59 2.31
N VAL A 83 9.79 -14.72 1.91
CA VAL A 83 9.18 -14.78 0.58
C VAL A 83 10.13 -14.21 -0.47
N ALA A 84 10.83 -13.12 -0.15
CA ALA A 84 11.88 -12.56 -1.00
C ALA A 84 13.00 -13.58 -1.24
N ALA A 85 13.45 -14.29 -0.20
CA ALA A 85 14.46 -15.35 -0.33
C ALA A 85 13.95 -16.49 -1.24
N SER A 86 12.71 -16.93 -1.06
CA SER A 86 12.10 -17.97 -1.91
C SER A 86 12.04 -17.53 -3.38
N LEU A 87 11.64 -16.29 -3.66
CA LEU A 87 11.50 -15.76 -5.02
C LEU A 87 12.84 -15.54 -5.74
N ALA A 88 13.90 -15.29 -4.98
CA ALA A 88 15.25 -15.17 -5.54
C ALA A 88 15.76 -16.50 -6.13
N GLU A 89 15.38 -17.63 -5.52
CA GLU A 89 15.76 -18.97 -5.98
C GLU A 89 14.73 -19.57 -6.93
N HIS A 90 13.45 -19.27 -6.69
CA HIS A 90 12.30 -19.82 -7.39
C HIS A 90 11.36 -18.69 -7.83
N PRO A 91 11.56 -18.14 -9.03
CA PRO A 91 10.70 -17.08 -9.55
C PRO A 91 9.23 -17.50 -9.58
N LEU A 92 8.33 -16.55 -9.34
CA LEU A 92 6.89 -16.78 -9.24
C LEU A 92 6.34 -17.41 -10.53
N GLN A 93 5.79 -18.63 -10.42
CA GLN A 93 5.20 -19.35 -11.55
C GLN A 93 3.68 -19.30 -11.57
N GLN A 94 3.05 -19.14 -10.42
CA GLN A 94 1.61 -18.98 -10.25
C GLN A 94 1.37 -18.36 -8.88
N ALA A 95 0.18 -17.80 -8.68
CA ALA A 95 -0.18 -17.22 -7.40
C ALA A 95 -1.70 -17.28 -7.20
N ALA A 96 -2.13 -17.19 -5.94
CA ALA A 96 -3.49 -16.81 -5.62
C ALA A 96 -3.48 -15.49 -4.85
N VAL A 97 -4.19 -14.50 -5.35
CA VAL A 97 -4.32 -13.18 -4.73
C VAL A 97 -5.61 -13.15 -3.91
N LEU A 98 -5.50 -12.84 -2.62
CA LEU A 98 -6.64 -12.55 -1.76
C LEU A 98 -6.80 -11.04 -1.68
N SER A 99 -8.00 -10.54 -1.95
CA SER A 99 -8.30 -9.11 -1.94
C SER A 99 -9.40 -8.80 -0.93
N ARG A 100 -9.19 -7.75 -0.13
CA ARG A 100 -10.19 -7.16 0.79
C ARG A 100 -10.77 -5.90 0.17
N GLN A 101 -11.99 -5.53 0.58
CA GLN A 101 -12.73 -4.39 0.03
C GLN A 101 -12.01 -3.02 0.17
N ASP A 102 -11.13 -2.87 1.16
CA ASP A 102 -10.34 -1.66 1.37
C ASP A 102 -9.09 -1.56 0.47
N GLY A 103 -8.95 -2.49 -0.49
CA GLY A 103 -7.82 -2.59 -1.40
C GLY A 103 -6.60 -3.31 -0.81
N ALA A 104 -6.68 -3.83 0.41
CA ALA A 104 -5.63 -4.67 0.97
C ALA A 104 -5.55 -6.00 0.20
N GLN A 105 -4.33 -6.48 -0.03
CA GLN A 105 -4.07 -7.69 -0.80
C GLN A 105 -3.04 -8.57 -0.10
N LEU A 106 -3.31 -9.88 -0.10
CA LEU A 106 -2.36 -10.92 0.25
C LEU A 106 -2.10 -11.77 -0.99
N VAL A 107 -0.93 -12.40 -1.06
CA VAL A 107 -0.58 -13.35 -2.12
C VAL A 107 -0.17 -14.68 -1.50
N LEU A 108 -0.74 -15.77 -2.03
CA LEU A 108 -0.30 -17.14 -1.78
C LEU A 108 0.53 -17.63 -2.96
N LEU A 109 1.63 -18.32 -2.66
CA LEU A 109 2.53 -18.92 -3.64
C LEU A 109 3.08 -20.26 -3.13
N ASP A 110 3.52 -21.10 -4.07
CA ASP A 110 4.09 -22.40 -3.76
C ASP A 110 5.38 -22.26 -2.93
N ARG A 111 5.50 -23.09 -1.91
CA ARG A 111 6.73 -23.21 -1.13
C ARG A 111 7.65 -24.23 -1.78
N HIS A 112 8.92 -23.87 -1.97
CA HIS A 112 9.90 -24.69 -2.69
C HIS A 112 11.04 -25.25 -1.81
N ASP A 113 10.92 -25.17 -0.48
CA ASP A 113 11.89 -25.80 0.43
C ASP A 113 11.51 -27.26 0.73
N GLU A 114 12.25 -27.94 1.63
CA GLU A 114 12.03 -29.35 1.99
C GLU A 114 10.64 -29.65 2.57
N ARG A 115 9.84 -28.62 2.88
CA ARG A 115 8.45 -28.74 3.32
C ARG A 115 7.54 -28.24 2.20
N ASP A 116 6.79 -29.16 1.62
CA ASP A 116 5.67 -28.83 0.73
C ASP A 116 4.68 -27.89 1.45
N GLY A 117 3.98 -27.05 0.68
CA GLY A 117 2.95 -26.16 1.21
C GLY A 117 2.94 -24.81 0.51
N PHE A 118 2.48 -23.79 1.23
CA PHE A 118 2.33 -22.44 0.69
C PHE A 118 3.05 -21.40 1.56
N LEU A 119 3.50 -20.34 0.91
CA LEU A 119 3.88 -19.09 1.55
C LEU A 119 2.76 -18.09 1.33
N ILE A 120 2.57 -17.19 2.30
CA ILE A 120 1.68 -16.04 2.16
C ILE A 120 2.42 -14.76 2.50
N ALA A 121 2.22 -13.70 1.72
CA ALA A 121 2.78 -12.37 1.96
C ALA A 121 1.75 -11.27 1.75
N ALA A 122 2.04 -10.12 2.35
CA ALA A 122 1.34 -8.88 2.06
C ALA A 122 1.75 -8.33 0.70
N VAL A 123 0.83 -7.66 0.01
CA VAL A 123 1.09 -6.94 -1.24
C VAL A 123 1.02 -5.44 -1.00
N ALA A 124 2.01 -4.70 -1.46
CA ALA A 124 2.05 -3.26 -1.38
C ALA A 124 0.94 -2.63 -2.26
N PRO A 125 0.20 -1.61 -1.76
CA PRO A 125 -0.79 -0.90 -2.55
C PRO A 125 -0.14 -0.15 -3.73
N HIS A 126 -0.62 -0.38 -4.96
CA HIS A 126 -0.09 0.29 -6.16
C HIS A 126 -0.41 1.79 -6.22
N ALA A 127 -1.47 2.24 -5.55
CA ALA A 127 -1.97 3.62 -5.68
C ALA A 127 -1.19 4.66 -4.86
N LEU A 128 -0.18 4.25 -4.08
CA LEU A 128 0.54 5.15 -3.16
C LEU A 128 1.95 5.45 -3.67
N PRO A 129 2.45 6.69 -3.49
CA PRO A 129 3.79 7.06 -3.95
C PRO A 129 4.88 6.36 -3.13
N ASP A 130 6.04 6.10 -3.74
CA ASP A 130 7.18 5.40 -3.11
C ASP A 130 7.62 6.06 -1.79
N GLU A 131 7.55 7.38 -1.70
CA GLU A 131 7.90 8.12 -0.48
C GLU A 131 7.04 7.73 0.72
N ALA A 132 5.80 7.27 0.49
CA ALA A 132 4.89 6.83 1.55
C ALA A 132 5.41 5.56 2.26
N PHE A 133 6.18 4.73 1.57
CA PHE A 133 6.74 3.49 2.13
C PHE A 133 8.02 3.72 2.93
N ARG A 134 8.62 4.92 2.86
CA ARG A 134 9.89 5.21 3.55
C ARG A 134 9.76 5.04 5.07
N GLY A 135 10.59 4.15 5.62
CA GLY A 135 10.67 3.91 7.06
C GLY A 135 9.51 3.09 7.63
N VAL A 136 8.67 2.49 6.78
CA VAL A 136 7.64 1.54 7.20
C VAL A 136 8.25 0.13 7.20
N PRO A 137 8.25 -0.58 8.35
CA PRO A 137 8.67 -1.97 8.38
C PRO A 137 7.81 -2.82 7.46
N GLU A 138 8.44 -3.65 6.65
CA GLU A 138 7.74 -4.63 5.83
C GLU A 138 7.00 -5.61 6.74
N PRO A 139 5.75 -5.99 6.39
CA PRO A 139 5.05 -7.02 7.14
C PRO A 139 5.90 -8.28 7.21
N ASN A 140 6.45 -8.73 6.08
CA ASN A 140 7.09 -10.04 5.89
C ASN A 140 6.08 -11.19 5.95
N GLY A 141 6.18 -12.08 4.97
CA GLY A 141 5.35 -13.25 4.80
C GLY A 141 5.68 -14.35 5.79
N ILE A 142 4.79 -15.35 5.79
CA ILE A 142 4.89 -16.52 6.67
C ILE A 142 4.67 -17.79 5.86
N ALA A 143 5.27 -18.88 6.32
CA ALA A 143 4.93 -20.21 5.84
C ALA A 143 3.61 -20.66 6.47
N LEU A 144 2.75 -21.27 5.65
CA LEU A 144 1.46 -21.78 6.06
C LEU A 144 1.51 -23.27 6.41
N ALA A 145 0.54 -23.70 7.21
CA ALA A 145 0.29 -25.12 7.45
C ALA A 145 -0.47 -25.74 6.26
N ASP A 146 -0.43 -27.06 6.15
CA ASP A 146 -1.23 -27.80 5.16
C ASP A 146 -2.74 -27.63 5.34
N ASP A 147 -3.18 -27.28 6.56
CA ASP A 147 -4.57 -27.01 6.90
C ASP A 147 -4.89 -25.51 6.74
N PRO A 148 -5.81 -25.13 5.82
CA PRO A 148 -6.18 -23.73 5.61
C PRO A 148 -6.89 -23.10 6.82
N PHE A 149 -7.56 -23.88 7.69
CA PHE A 149 -8.23 -23.34 8.88
C PHE A 149 -7.20 -22.90 9.93
N LEU A 150 -6.19 -23.73 10.21
CA LEU A 150 -5.08 -23.37 11.10
C LEU A 150 -4.27 -22.20 10.53
N SER A 151 -4.13 -22.16 9.21
CA SER A 151 -3.44 -21.07 8.53
C SER A 151 -4.20 -19.74 8.61
N ALA A 152 -5.54 -19.76 8.58
CA ALA A 152 -6.35 -18.57 8.80
C ALA A 152 -6.12 -17.98 10.21
N GLU A 153 -6.05 -18.83 11.24
CA GLU A 153 -5.72 -18.38 12.61
C GLU A 153 -4.34 -17.74 12.67
N GLN A 154 -3.33 -18.36 12.04
CA GLN A 154 -1.96 -17.84 11.99
C GLN A 154 -1.88 -16.50 11.23
N VAL A 155 -2.52 -16.42 10.05
CA VAL A 155 -2.55 -15.20 9.23
C VAL A 155 -3.23 -14.07 10.00
N THR A 156 -4.33 -14.35 10.69
CA THR A 156 -5.07 -13.36 11.49
C THR A 156 -4.28 -12.87 12.70
N GLY A 157 -3.65 -13.81 13.43
CA GLY A 157 -2.94 -13.49 14.67
C GLY A 157 -1.57 -12.82 14.46
N ASP A 158 -1.00 -12.93 13.27
CA ASP A 158 0.37 -12.45 12.98
C ASP A 158 0.44 -11.55 11.74
N LEU A 159 0.27 -12.12 10.54
CA LEU A 159 0.49 -11.39 9.28
C LEU A 159 -0.45 -10.20 9.11
N LEU A 160 -1.75 -10.36 9.37
CA LEU A 160 -2.72 -9.27 9.23
C LEU A 160 -2.46 -8.14 10.22
N ALA A 161 -2.08 -8.45 11.46
CA ALA A 161 -1.77 -7.43 12.46
C ALA A 161 -0.58 -6.54 12.01
N ARG A 162 0.48 -7.15 11.47
CA ARG A 162 1.62 -6.41 10.90
C ARG A 162 1.24 -5.66 9.64
N TYR A 163 0.45 -6.27 8.76
CA TYR A 163 0.04 -5.67 7.49
C TYR A 163 -0.87 -4.45 7.69
N ASP A 164 -1.87 -4.53 8.56
CA ASP A 164 -2.77 -3.42 8.85
C ASP A 164 -2.03 -2.25 9.50
N ALA A 165 -1.06 -2.52 10.38
CA ALA A 165 -0.20 -1.48 10.95
C ALA A 165 0.66 -0.79 9.87
N ALA A 166 1.24 -1.57 8.95
CA ALA A 166 2.04 -1.05 7.86
C ALA A 166 1.19 -0.22 6.88
N LEU A 167 0.00 -0.70 6.50
CA LEU A 167 -0.95 0.05 5.68
C LEU A 167 -1.36 1.37 6.32
N ALA A 168 -1.66 1.37 7.62
CA ALA A 168 -2.00 2.59 8.36
C ALA A 168 -0.85 3.61 8.30
N GLN A 169 0.39 3.14 8.47
CA GLN A 169 1.57 3.99 8.40
C GLN A 169 1.83 4.55 6.99
N VAL A 170 1.75 3.72 5.94
CA VAL A 170 1.95 4.19 4.55
C VAL A 170 0.86 5.18 4.16
N ARG A 171 -0.40 4.88 4.48
CA ARG A 171 -1.52 5.81 4.26
C ARG A 171 -1.27 7.13 5.00
N HIS A 172 -0.74 7.10 6.21
CA HIS A 172 -0.36 8.32 6.94
C HIS A 172 0.80 9.08 6.29
N ASN A 173 1.86 8.39 5.86
CA ASN A 173 3.01 8.99 5.20
C ASN A 173 2.63 9.64 3.86
N ALA A 174 1.71 9.02 3.10
CA ALA A 174 1.18 9.56 1.84
C ALA A 174 0.48 10.92 2.03
N LEU A 175 0.01 11.23 3.24
CA LEU A 175 -0.58 12.53 3.59
C LEU A 175 0.47 13.64 3.82
N GLY A 176 1.76 13.36 3.64
CA GLY A 176 2.83 14.36 3.68
C GLY A 176 3.21 14.83 5.08
N GLY A 177 3.00 14.00 6.12
CA GLY A 177 3.47 14.25 7.50
C GLY A 177 2.82 15.44 8.24
N GLY A 178 1.92 16.18 7.59
CA GLY A 178 1.24 17.35 8.15
C GLY A 178 -0.29 17.30 8.11
N ILE A 179 -0.88 16.36 7.36
CA ILE A 179 -2.34 16.19 7.28
C ILE A 179 -2.72 14.95 8.09
N GLN A 180 -3.56 15.15 9.10
CA GLN A 180 -4.05 14.06 9.94
C GLN A 180 -5.25 13.38 9.23
N PRO A 181 -5.30 12.04 9.18
CA PRO A 181 -6.44 11.35 8.59
C PRO A 181 -7.74 11.65 9.38
N SER A 182 -8.84 11.85 8.65
CA SER A 182 -10.17 11.96 9.23
C SER A 182 -10.67 10.59 9.71
N GLN A 183 -11.56 10.60 10.69
CA GLN A 183 -12.31 9.42 11.14
C GLN A 183 -13.71 9.43 10.51
N PRO A 184 -14.42 8.29 10.46
CA PRO A 184 -15.78 8.23 9.89
C PRO A 184 -16.76 9.23 10.51
N ASP A 185 -16.61 9.53 11.80
CA ASP A 185 -17.42 10.46 12.57
C ASP A 185 -16.77 11.86 12.71
N ARG A 186 -15.60 12.08 12.12
CA ARG A 186 -14.85 13.34 12.28
C ARG A 186 -13.94 13.67 11.10
N VAL A 187 -14.26 14.76 10.41
CA VAL A 187 -13.39 15.36 9.38
C VAL A 187 -12.35 16.27 10.01
N VAL A 188 -11.08 16.02 9.72
CA VAL A 188 -9.96 16.89 10.11
C VAL A 188 -9.52 17.73 8.91
N LEU A 189 -9.73 19.03 9.00
CA LEU A 189 -9.28 20.03 8.03
C LEU A 189 -7.95 20.60 8.51
N THR A 190 -6.91 20.57 7.68
CA THR A 190 -5.59 21.09 8.06
C THR A 190 -5.17 22.21 7.13
N TRP A 191 -4.93 23.39 7.71
CA TRP A 191 -4.28 24.49 6.99
C TRP A 191 -2.91 24.06 6.47
N GLN A 192 -2.59 24.47 5.26
CA GLN A 192 -1.32 24.19 4.61
C GLN A 192 -0.45 25.45 4.59
N PRO A 193 0.88 25.33 4.44
CA PRO A 193 1.78 26.48 4.40
C PRO A 193 1.51 27.46 3.26
N ASP A 194 0.90 26.99 2.17
CA ASP A 194 0.50 27.79 1.00
C ASP A 194 -0.84 28.52 1.19
N GLY A 195 -1.49 28.38 2.36
CA GLY A 195 -2.80 28.97 2.65
C GLY A 195 -3.99 28.14 2.16
N SER A 196 -3.76 27.00 1.51
CA SER A 196 -4.82 26.04 1.21
C SER A 196 -5.25 25.28 2.47
N ILE A 197 -6.38 24.58 2.37
CA ILE A 197 -6.86 23.67 3.42
C ILE A 197 -6.96 22.29 2.82
N ALA A 198 -6.35 21.32 3.47
CA ALA A 198 -6.30 19.95 3.01
C ALA A 198 -6.95 19.00 4.02
N THR A 199 -7.58 17.94 3.53
CA THR A 199 -8.14 16.88 4.37
C THR A 199 -8.10 15.55 3.64
N ALA A 200 -7.88 14.48 4.39
CA ALA A 200 -8.08 13.11 3.92
C ALA A 200 -9.36 12.57 4.56
N THR A 201 -10.41 12.37 3.77
CA THR A 201 -11.70 11.86 4.25
C THR A 201 -11.69 10.34 4.33
N ALA A 202 -12.45 9.79 5.28
CA ALA A 202 -12.68 8.36 5.44
C ALA A 202 -14.14 7.94 5.11
N ASP A 203 -14.98 8.88 4.67
CA ASP A 203 -16.43 8.68 4.47
C ASP A 203 -16.91 9.39 3.18
N ASP A 204 -17.59 8.65 2.31
CA ASP A 204 -18.12 9.14 1.03
C ASP A 204 -19.14 10.28 1.20
N ARG A 205 -19.91 10.28 2.29
CA ARG A 205 -20.86 11.35 2.61
C ARG A 205 -20.14 12.64 2.92
N ALA A 206 -19.02 12.57 3.65
CA ALA A 206 -18.17 13.73 3.90
C ALA A 206 -17.53 14.24 2.60
N THR A 207 -17.03 13.32 1.77
CA THR A 207 -16.48 13.62 0.44
C THR A 207 -17.45 14.42 -0.43
N ALA A 208 -18.72 13.98 -0.52
CA ALA A 208 -19.73 14.67 -1.32
C ALA A 208 -19.96 16.13 -0.85
N VAL A 209 -19.98 16.35 0.47
CA VAL A 209 -20.10 17.71 1.04
C VAL A 209 -18.87 18.55 0.70
N LEU A 210 -17.66 18.02 0.87
CA LEU A 210 -16.43 18.77 0.57
C LEU A 210 -16.36 19.19 -0.90
N MET A 211 -16.64 18.27 -1.83
CA MET A 211 -16.61 18.59 -3.26
C MET A 211 -17.66 19.64 -3.66
N ALA A 212 -18.87 19.56 -3.08
CA ALA A 212 -19.91 20.56 -3.29
C ALA A 212 -19.51 21.97 -2.83
N HIS A 213 -18.57 22.07 -1.88
CA HIS A 213 -18.06 23.32 -1.33
C HIS A 213 -16.64 23.69 -1.84
N GLY A 214 -16.25 23.16 -3.00
CA GLY A 214 -15.08 23.61 -3.75
C GLY A 214 -13.76 22.92 -3.39
N PHE A 215 -13.80 21.84 -2.60
CA PHE A 215 -12.62 21.00 -2.45
C PHE A 215 -12.42 20.15 -3.72
N VAL A 216 -11.18 20.09 -4.18
CA VAL A 216 -10.75 19.26 -5.31
C VAL A 216 -9.91 18.12 -4.78
N GLN A 217 -10.20 16.89 -5.23
CA GLN A 217 -9.40 15.72 -4.88
C GLN A 217 -8.12 15.71 -5.70
N ASP A 218 -6.99 15.53 -5.02
CA ASP A 218 -5.73 15.13 -5.65
C ASP A 218 -5.81 13.64 -6.02
N PRO A 219 -5.76 13.27 -7.31
CA PRO A 219 -5.89 11.88 -7.74
C PRO A 219 -4.77 10.96 -7.23
N GLN A 220 -3.59 11.51 -6.91
CA GLN A 220 -2.42 10.73 -6.48
C GLN A 220 -2.40 10.49 -4.97
N SER A 221 -2.83 11.46 -4.18
CA SER A 221 -2.78 11.37 -2.72
C SER A 221 -4.14 11.08 -2.08
N GLY A 222 -5.24 11.19 -2.83
CA GLY A 222 -6.61 11.10 -2.31
C GLY A 222 -7.00 12.27 -1.39
N ILE A 223 -6.15 13.29 -1.28
CA ILE A 223 -6.34 14.44 -0.41
C ILE A 223 -7.27 15.45 -1.09
N TYR A 224 -8.30 15.89 -0.37
CA TYR A 224 -9.17 16.97 -0.79
C TYR A 224 -8.57 18.31 -0.39
N ARG A 225 -8.41 19.22 -1.35
CA ARG A 225 -7.82 20.55 -1.13
C ARG A 225 -8.79 21.66 -1.53
N LEU A 226 -8.93 22.64 -0.66
CA LEU A 226 -9.60 23.91 -0.91
C LEU A 226 -8.54 25.01 -1.08
N SER A 227 -8.51 25.65 -2.26
CA SER A 227 -7.52 26.70 -2.56
C SER A 227 -7.62 27.89 -1.59
N GLY A 228 -6.47 28.50 -1.30
CA GLY A 228 -6.36 29.75 -0.55
C GLY A 228 -6.37 31.02 -1.42
N ASP A 229 -6.48 30.89 -2.75
CA ASP A 229 -6.36 32.02 -3.69
C ASP A 229 -7.47 33.06 -3.50
N ASP A 230 -8.68 32.61 -3.14
CA ASP A 230 -9.80 33.47 -2.73
C ASP A 230 -10.17 33.19 -1.27
N THR A 231 -9.57 33.96 -0.37
CA THR A 231 -9.80 33.85 1.08
C THR A 231 -11.27 34.11 1.49
N GLN A 232 -12.04 34.89 0.73
CA GLN A 232 -13.46 35.11 1.03
C GLN A 232 -14.31 33.90 0.66
N ALA A 233 -14.05 33.31 -0.52
CA ALA A 233 -14.69 32.07 -0.93
C ALA A 233 -14.31 30.92 0.01
N GLN A 234 -13.04 30.82 0.38
CA GLN A 234 -12.54 29.82 1.34
C GLN A 234 -13.23 29.96 2.71
N ALA A 235 -13.30 31.17 3.27
CA ALA A 235 -13.98 31.41 4.55
C ALA A 235 -15.50 31.20 4.49
N ARG A 236 -16.13 31.39 3.33
CA ARG A 236 -17.54 31.05 3.12
C ARG A 236 -17.73 29.53 3.10
N ALA A 237 -16.93 28.82 2.30
CA ALA A 237 -16.97 27.37 2.21
C ALA A 237 -16.80 26.73 3.60
N LEU A 238 -15.81 27.15 4.38
CA LEU A 238 -15.58 26.64 5.74
C LEU A 238 -16.76 26.85 6.71
N ARG A 239 -17.47 27.98 6.60
CA ARG A 239 -18.64 28.26 7.44
C ARG A 239 -19.84 27.41 7.06
N GLU A 240 -19.94 26.99 5.79
CA GLU A 240 -21.07 26.21 5.29
C GLU A 240 -20.87 24.70 5.47
N ILE A 241 -19.65 24.18 5.35
CA ILE A 241 -19.38 22.75 5.52
C ILE A 241 -19.63 22.24 6.95
N GLY A 242 -19.32 23.03 7.98
CA GLY A 242 -19.46 22.62 9.37
C GLY A 242 -20.88 22.12 9.70
N PRO A 243 -21.93 22.94 9.50
CA PRO A 243 -23.32 22.52 9.72
C PRO A 243 -23.78 21.36 8.83
N ARG A 244 -23.23 21.24 7.61
CA ARG A 244 -23.60 20.16 6.68
C ARG A 244 -23.03 18.81 7.11
N LEU A 245 -21.78 18.80 7.57
CA LEU A 245 -21.15 17.60 8.13
C LEU A 245 -21.78 17.22 9.48
N ASP A 246 -22.09 18.20 10.33
CA ASP A 246 -22.75 17.96 11.61
C ASP A 246 -24.15 17.32 11.43
N ALA A 247 -24.91 17.76 10.41
CA ALA A 247 -26.20 17.15 10.05
C ALA A 247 -26.09 15.68 9.61
N LEU A 248 -24.89 15.21 9.22
CA LEU A 248 -24.59 13.83 8.89
C LEU A 248 -24.03 13.04 10.10
N GLY A 249 -23.94 13.68 11.27
CA GLY A 249 -23.31 13.14 12.47
C GLY A 249 -21.78 13.16 12.42
N ILE A 250 -21.20 14.02 11.58
CA ILE A 250 -19.75 14.07 11.33
C ILE A 250 -19.21 15.39 11.91
N GLY A 251 -18.40 15.29 12.95
CA GLY A 251 -17.74 16.44 13.56
C GLY A 251 -16.68 17.05 12.63
N THR A 252 -16.37 18.33 12.82
CA THR A 252 -15.29 19.01 12.10
C THR A 252 -14.23 19.51 13.06
N ALA A 253 -12.95 19.34 12.68
CA ALA A 253 -11.83 19.89 13.42
C ALA A 253 -10.90 20.61 12.45
N LEU A 254 -10.67 21.90 12.67
CA LEU A 254 -9.72 22.69 11.91
C LEU A 254 -8.40 22.76 12.68
N GLN A 255 -7.31 22.37 12.01
CA GLN A 255 -5.96 22.33 12.57
C GLN A 255 -5.03 23.24 11.77
N HIS A 256 -4.03 23.80 12.44
CA HIS A 256 -2.88 24.41 11.78
C HIS A 256 -1.72 23.41 11.81
N PRO A 257 -0.85 23.38 10.78
CA PRO A 257 0.30 22.51 10.80
C PRO A 257 1.16 22.87 12.01
N ALA A 258 1.64 21.86 12.72
CA ALA A 258 2.41 22.03 13.94
C ALA A 258 3.70 22.80 13.62
N GLY A 259 3.65 24.11 13.85
CA GLY A 259 4.71 25.06 13.53
C GLY A 259 4.43 26.47 14.08
N ARG A 260 3.17 26.78 14.40
CA ARG A 260 2.86 27.92 15.27
C ARG A 260 2.96 27.45 16.71
N THR A 261 4.14 27.61 17.31
CA THR A 261 4.21 27.81 18.76
C THR A 261 3.13 28.84 19.10
N ALA A 262 2.19 28.47 19.99
CA ALA A 262 1.26 29.44 20.53
C ALA A 262 2.10 30.64 21.02
N PRO A 263 1.67 31.90 20.82
CA PRO A 263 2.31 32.98 21.52
C PRO A 263 2.21 32.63 22.99
N THR A 264 3.36 32.38 23.63
CA THR A 264 3.46 32.28 25.07
C THR A 264 2.88 33.57 25.60
N THR A 265 1.60 33.55 25.97
CA THR A 265 1.05 34.53 26.89
C THR A 265 1.95 34.44 28.11
N ALA A 266 2.85 35.42 28.23
CA ALA A 266 3.69 35.59 29.38
C ALA A 266 2.77 35.47 30.60
N ALA A 267 3.02 34.42 31.40
CA ALA A 267 2.33 34.23 32.65
C ALA A 267 2.38 35.56 33.42
N SER A 268 1.21 36.13 33.69
CA SER A 268 1.10 37.31 34.52
C SER A 268 1.76 37.00 35.86
N VAL A 269 2.81 37.75 36.17
CA VAL A 269 3.47 37.73 37.47
C VAL A 269 2.40 37.93 38.54
N PRO A 270 2.23 37.01 39.50
CA PRO A 270 1.29 37.24 40.60
C PRO A 270 1.82 38.39 41.47
N PRO A 271 0.96 39.30 41.94
CA PRO A 271 1.39 40.36 42.85
C PRO A 271 1.84 39.73 44.17
N VAL A 272 3.09 39.99 44.55
CA VAL A 272 3.66 39.62 45.86
C VAL A 272 2.90 40.38 46.95
N PRO A 273 2.31 39.70 47.95
CA PRO A 273 1.70 40.38 49.08
C PRO A 273 2.79 41.06 49.93
N ALA A 274 2.65 42.36 50.17
CA ALA A 274 3.48 43.08 51.11
C ALA A 274 3.29 42.51 52.53
N GLY A 275 4.37 41.97 53.11
CA GLY A 275 4.36 41.43 54.47
C GLY A 275 4.03 42.52 55.52
N PRO A 276 3.38 42.15 56.64
CA PRO A 276 3.04 43.09 57.70
C PRO A 276 4.30 43.52 58.46
N ARG A 277 4.54 44.84 58.51
CA ARG A 277 5.53 45.46 59.37
C ARG A 277 5.04 45.39 60.82
N THR A 278 5.81 44.74 61.68
CA THR A 278 5.67 44.79 63.15
C THR A 278 5.92 46.21 63.67
N PRO A 279 5.04 46.80 64.49
CA PRO A 279 5.37 48.01 65.24
C PRO A 279 6.12 47.65 66.53
N ALA A 280 7.27 48.30 66.72
CA ALA A 280 7.99 48.32 67.98
C ALA A 280 7.18 49.12 69.02
N THR A 281 6.83 48.47 70.14
CA THR A 281 6.27 49.17 71.30
C THR A 281 7.36 49.30 72.36
N ARG A 282 7.74 50.55 72.64
CA ARG A 282 8.62 50.99 73.72
C ARG A 282 7.83 51.02 75.03
N SER A 283 8.40 50.53 76.12
CA SER A 283 7.93 50.88 77.48
C SER A 283 9.04 50.79 78.51
N ARG A 284 9.36 51.96 79.05
CA ARG A 284 9.87 52.33 80.39
C ARG A 284 11.18 51.76 80.91
#